data_AF-A0A948B008-F1
#
_entry.id   AF-A0A948B008-F1
#
_cell.length_a   1.000
_cell.length_b   1.000
_cell.length_c   1.000
_cell.angle_alpha   90.00
_cell.angle_beta   90.00
_cell.angle_gamma   90.00
#
_symmetry.space_group_name_H-M   'P 1'
#
loop_
_entity.id
_entity.type
_entity.pdbx_description
1 polymer ?
#
loop_
_entity_poly.entity_id
_entity_poly.type
_entity_poly.pdbx_seq_one_letter_code
_entity_poly.pdbx_strand_id
1 'polypeptide(L)'
;MKSIQIALLSLLMVTAVTAEEPEPAPVPAVERAIALVAVGDVDPALAERVRAFAQENLALPVRLLAPREAAPAASLNEIGEAAGAAMGEADVCLVVLAAPLEDFPNHGILMPEAKTALVNVQALRPEDGDAEQYGRRIEREVMMSIGLLLGLEPCPNPQCAMWIYATDEELDAKGRNYCPPCLDRVQKLGLEKGLTLVADSPFAPPLDEPMPEELAPAAQP
;
A
#
# COMPACT_ATOMS: atom_id res chain seq x y z
N MET A 1 -9.46 -98.31 -11.15
CA MET A 1 -10.08 -96.97 -11.12
C MET A 1 -9.62 -96.26 -9.85
N LYS A 2 -8.60 -95.40 -9.94
CA LYS A 2 -8.20 -94.49 -8.85
C LYS A 2 -7.85 -93.13 -9.45
N SER A 3 -8.51 -92.12 -8.91
CA SER A 3 -8.64 -90.75 -9.42
C SER A 3 -7.34 -89.94 -9.31
N ILE A 4 -7.13 -89.08 -10.29
CA ILE A 4 -6.07 -88.07 -10.38
C ILE A 4 -6.60 -86.78 -9.74
N GLN A 5 -5.92 -86.26 -8.72
CA GLN A 5 -6.18 -84.95 -8.12
C GLN A 5 -5.32 -83.89 -8.83
N ILE A 6 -5.98 -82.95 -9.49
CA ILE A 6 -5.37 -81.76 -10.11
C ILE A 6 -5.42 -80.64 -9.07
N ALA A 7 -4.26 -80.17 -8.61
CA ALA A 7 -4.14 -79.01 -7.75
C ALA A 7 -4.08 -77.74 -8.61
N LEU A 8 -5.12 -76.89 -8.51
CA LEU A 8 -5.19 -75.59 -9.15
C LEU A 8 -4.51 -74.57 -8.22
N LEU A 9 -3.36 -74.05 -8.63
CA LEU A 9 -2.63 -72.99 -7.92
C LEU A 9 -3.12 -71.62 -8.47
N SER A 10 -4.02 -70.97 -7.74
CA SER A 10 -4.49 -69.62 -8.09
C SER A 10 -3.51 -68.56 -7.60
N LEU A 11 -2.85 -67.91 -8.56
CA LEU A 11 -1.93 -66.79 -8.34
C LEU A 11 -2.76 -65.48 -8.22
N LEU A 12 -2.89 -64.95 -7.01
CA LEU A 12 -3.48 -63.63 -6.76
C LEU A 12 -2.38 -62.56 -6.91
N MET A 13 -2.47 -61.77 -7.98
CA MET A 13 -1.68 -60.54 -8.12
C MET A 13 -2.35 -59.43 -7.31
N VAL A 14 -1.67 -58.97 -6.26
CA VAL A 14 -2.05 -57.78 -5.49
C VAL A 14 -1.40 -56.57 -6.17
N THR A 15 -2.18 -55.77 -6.89
CA THR A 15 -1.75 -54.45 -7.37
C THR A 15 -1.92 -53.45 -6.23
N ALA A 16 -0.81 -52.99 -5.67
CA ALA A 16 -0.80 -51.87 -4.74
C ALA A 16 -1.17 -50.58 -5.49
N VAL A 17 -2.37 -50.07 -5.22
CA VAL A 17 -2.78 -48.73 -5.65
C VAL A 17 -2.14 -47.75 -4.65
N THR A 18 -1.11 -47.04 -5.10
CA THR A 18 -0.61 -45.86 -4.40
C THR A 18 -1.63 -44.74 -4.57
N ALA A 19 -2.37 -44.43 -3.51
CA ALA A 19 -3.20 -43.23 -3.47
C ALA A 19 -2.25 -42.02 -3.46
N GLU A 20 -2.14 -41.32 -4.59
CA GLU A 20 -1.53 -39.99 -4.62
C GLU A 20 -2.37 -39.07 -3.72
N GLU A 21 -1.75 -38.52 -2.69
CA GLU A 21 -2.38 -37.51 -1.86
C GLU A 21 -2.72 -36.31 -2.74
N PRO A 22 -3.96 -35.80 -2.68
CA PRO A 22 -4.38 -34.68 -3.51
C PRO A 22 -3.46 -33.48 -3.23
N GLU A 23 -2.84 -32.98 -4.29
CA GLU A 23 -2.00 -31.79 -4.26
C GLU A 23 -2.80 -30.64 -3.62
N PRO A 24 -2.27 -29.97 -2.59
CA PRO A 24 -3.01 -28.93 -1.88
C PRO A 24 -3.40 -27.84 -2.87
N ALA A 25 -4.70 -27.49 -2.89
CA ALA A 25 -5.21 -26.42 -3.73
C ALA A 25 -4.35 -25.15 -3.52
N PRO A 26 -4.00 -24.42 -4.60
CA PRO A 26 -3.19 -23.21 -4.48
C PRO A 26 -3.88 -22.26 -3.50
N VAL A 27 -3.17 -21.92 -2.42
CA VAL A 27 -3.62 -20.90 -1.49
C VAL A 27 -3.82 -19.61 -2.29
N PRO A 28 -4.99 -18.98 -2.27
CA PRO A 28 -5.21 -17.74 -3.03
C PRO A 28 -4.15 -16.73 -2.61
N ALA A 29 -3.42 -16.19 -3.59
CA ALA A 29 -2.40 -15.18 -3.33
C ALA A 29 -3.04 -14.02 -2.58
N VAL A 30 -2.47 -13.66 -1.43
CA VAL A 30 -2.98 -12.54 -0.63
C VAL A 30 -2.70 -11.26 -1.40
N GLU A 31 -3.75 -10.55 -1.81
CA GLU A 31 -3.63 -9.31 -2.55
C GLU A 31 -2.94 -8.26 -1.67
N ARG A 32 -1.73 -7.86 -2.09
CA ARG A 32 -0.92 -6.88 -1.36
C ARG A 32 -1.45 -5.47 -1.65
N ALA A 33 -1.42 -4.61 -0.63
CA ALA A 33 -1.91 -3.25 -0.75
C ALA A 33 -1.09 -2.27 0.08
N ILE A 34 -1.26 -0.98 -0.22
CA ILE A 34 -0.92 0.12 0.68
C ILE A 34 -2.08 0.25 1.67
N ALA A 35 -1.78 0.22 2.96
CA ALA A 35 -2.80 0.45 3.99
C ALA A 35 -2.92 1.93 4.31
N LEU A 36 -4.14 2.36 4.57
CA LEU A 36 -4.46 3.64 5.19
C LEU A 36 -5.29 3.38 6.44
N VAL A 37 -5.02 4.09 7.54
CA VAL A 37 -5.78 3.98 8.78
C VAL A 37 -6.08 5.36 9.36
N ALA A 38 -7.30 5.57 9.83
CA ALA A 38 -7.67 6.74 10.60
C ALA A 38 -7.42 6.51 12.09
N VAL A 39 -6.78 7.46 12.76
CA VAL A 39 -6.51 7.44 14.21
C VAL A 39 -7.01 8.73 14.85
N GLY A 40 -7.90 8.60 15.84
CA GLY A 40 -8.57 9.74 16.47
C GLY A 40 -9.81 10.20 15.70
N ASP A 41 -10.21 11.45 15.93
CA ASP A 41 -11.42 12.05 15.34
C ASP A 41 -11.20 12.47 13.87
N VAL A 42 -11.10 11.48 12.99
CA VAL A 42 -11.00 11.66 11.54
C VAL A 42 -12.32 11.26 10.90
N ASP A 43 -12.92 12.16 10.12
CA ASP A 43 -14.15 11.89 9.38
C ASP A 43 -13.97 10.67 8.45
N PRO A 44 -14.79 9.62 8.59
CA PRO A 44 -14.73 8.44 7.71
C PRO A 44 -14.89 8.78 6.22
N ALA A 45 -15.70 9.78 5.88
CA ALA A 45 -15.89 10.20 4.48
C ALA A 45 -14.62 10.84 3.91
N LEU A 46 -13.89 11.59 4.74
CA LEU A 46 -12.60 12.16 4.38
C LEU A 46 -11.54 11.06 4.21
N ALA A 47 -11.49 10.08 5.11
CA ALA A 47 -10.57 8.95 5.00
C ALA A 47 -10.81 8.14 3.72
N GLU A 48 -12.07 7.86 3.38
CA GLU A 48 -12.43 7.18 2.14
C GLU A 48 -12.12 8.02 0.90
N ARG A 49 -12.38 9.33 0.93
CA ARG A 49 -11.99 10.26 -0.15
C ARG A 49 -10.50 10.17 -0.43
N VAL A 50 -9.67 10.22 0.61
CA VAL A 50 -8.21 10.18 0.49
C VAL A 50 -7.73 8.83 -0.02
N ARG A 51 -8.29 7.72 0.47
CA ARG A 51 -8.02 6.36 -0.04
C ARG A 51 -8.36 6.24 -1.52
N ALA A 52 -9.56 6.69 -1.91
CA ALA A 52 -10.02 6.65 -3.29
C ALA A 52 -9.12 7.49 -4.22
N PHE A 53 -8.80 8.71 -3.80
CA PHE A 53 -7.89 9.59 -4.53
C PHE A 53 -6.52 8.94 -4.75
N ALA A 54 -5.92 8.39 -3.69
CA ALA A 54 -4.62 7.73 -3.79
C ALA A 54 -4.67 6.53 -4.74
N GLN A 55 -5.64 5.63 -4.60
CA GLN A 55 -5.77 4.46 -5.48
C GLN A 55 -5.95 4.85 -6.94
N GLU A 56 -6.87 5.80 -7.20
CA GLU A 56 -7.16 6.26 -8.56
C GLU A 56 -5.90 6.80 -9.24
N ASN A 57 -5.16 7.67 -8.56
CA ASN A 57 -4.03 8.40 -9.14
C ASN A 57 -2.69 7.65 -9.11
N LEU A 58 -2.59 6.55 -8.33
CA LEU A 58 -1.40 5.69 -8.30
C LEU A 58 -1.52 4.50 -9.24
N ALA A 59 -2.74 4.06 -9.55
CA ALA A 59 -3.01 2.73 -10.13
C ALA A 59 -2.49 1.57 -9.26
N LEU A 60 -2.30 1.78 -7.95
CA LEU A 60 -1.87 0.77 -6.98
C LEU A 60 -2.99 0.52 -5.96
N PRO A 61 -3.18 -0.71 -5.45
CA PRO A 61 -4.18 -1.01 -4.45
C PRO A 61 -3.96 -0.21 -3.16
N VAL A 62 -4.97 0.54 -2.75
CA VAL A 62 -4.99 1.24 -1.46
C VAL A 62 -6.24 0.83 -0.69
N ARG A 63 -6.05 0.23 0.49
CA ARG A 63 -7.15 -0.20 1.36
C ARG A 63 -7.23 0.63 2.62
N LEU A 64 -8.46 0.85 3.07
CA LEU A 64 -8.75 1.50 4.34
C LEU A 64 -8.91 0.42 5.42
N LEU A 65 -8.09 0.49 6.47
CA LEU A 65 -8.19 -0.35 7.65
C LEU A 65 -9.25 0.18 8.62
N ALA A 66 -9.65 -0.64 9.60
CA ALA A 66 -10.57 -0.22 10.64
C ALA A 66 -9.99 0.97 11.44
N PRO A 67 -10.79 2.01 11.74
CA PRO A 67 -10.33 3.18 12.47
C PRO A 67 -9.92 2.80 13.90
N ARG A 68 -9.03 3.61 14.49
CA ARG A 68 -8.49 3.39 15.83
C ARG A 68 -8.60 4.64 16.68
N GLU A 69 -8.71 4.44 17.98
CA GLU A 69 -8.69 5.54 18.95
C GLU A 69 -7.29 6.12 19.10
N ALA A 70 -7.21 7.43 19.29
CA ALA A 70 -5.96 8.09 19.65
C ALA A 70 -5.68 7.87 21.15
N ALA A 71 -4.44 7.50 21.49
CA ALA A 71 -4.03 7.42 22.89
C ALA A 71 -3.84 8.85 23.47
N PRO A 72 -4.26 9.11 24.73
CA PRO A 72 -3.97 10.38 25.40
C PRO A 72 -2.46 10.63 25.54
N ALA A 73 -2.03 11.87 25.31
CA ALA A 73 -0.64 12.33 25.46
C ALA A 73 0.41 11.56 24.63
N ALA A 74 0.00 10.99 23.50
CA ALA A 74 0.91 10.34 22.57
C ALA A 74 1.49 11.36 21.59
N SER A 75 2.82 11.40 21.50
CA SER A 75 3.53 12.07 20.42
C SER A 75 3.14 11.47 19.05
N LEU A 76 3.39 12.21 17.97
CA LEU A 76 3.15 11.69 16.61
C LEU A 76 3.88 10.36 16.37
N ASN A 77 5.11 10.19 16.89
CA ASN A 77 5.86 8.95 16.77
C ASN A 77 5.14 7.79 17.47
N GLU A 78 4.68 7.98 18.71
CA GLU A 78 3.96 6.95 19.46
C GLU A 78 2.62 6.58 18.80
N ILE A 79 1.91 7.56 18.24
CA ILE A 79 0.68 7.30 17.46
C ILE A 79 1.02 6.43 16.24
N GLY A 80 2.08 6.78 15.51
CA GLY A 80 2.54 6.06 14.34
C GLY A 80 2.99 4.63 14.66
N GLU A 81 3.79 4.44 15.70
CA GLU A 81 4.25 3.13 16.16
C GLU A 81 3.09 2.25 16.60
N ALA A 82 2.16 2.80 17.40
CA ALA A 82 0.97 2.08 17.83
C ALA A 82 0.10 1.68 16.62
N ALA A 83 -0.04 2.58 15.63
CA ALA A 83 -0.77 2.33 14.40
C ALA A 83 -0.13 1.24 13.54
N GLY A 84 1.20 1.17 13.48
CA GLY A 84 1.96 0.16 12.73
C GLY A 84 1.61 -1.28 13.08
N ALA A 85 1.18 -1.55 14.33
CA ALA A 85 0.68 -2.86 14.74
C ALA A 85 -0.61 -3.32 14.01
N ALA A 86 -1.28 -2.41 13.28
CA ALA A 86 -2.45 -2.75 12.46
C ALA A 86 -2.08 -3.30 11.08
N MET A 87 -0.82 -3.21 10.65
CA MET A 87 -0.38 -3.79 9.37
C MET A 87 -0.53 -5.32 9.40
N GLY A 88 -1.27 -5.86 8.43
CA GLY A 88 -1.32 -7.29 8.14
C GLY A 88 -0.20 -7.72 7.20
N GLU A 89 -0.07 -9.03 6.98
CA GLU A 89 0.99 -9.61 6.13
C GLU A 89 0.94 -9.15 4.67
N ALA A 90 -0.24 -8.71 4.21
CA ALA A 90 -0.43 -8.17 2.86
C ALA A 90 -0.20 -6.66 2.75
N ASP A 91 0.04 -5.95 3.85
CA ASP A 91 0.34 -4.52 3.79
C ASP A 91 1.81 -4.30 3.44
N VAL A 92 2.06 -3.55 2.38
CA VAL A 92 3.43 -3.19 1.98
C VAL A 92 3.96 -2.04 2.85
N CYS A 93 3.09 -1.09 3.17
CA CYS A 93 3.34 0.04 4.05
C CYS A 93 2.01 0.59 4.59
N LEU A 94 2.08 1.49 5.57
CA LEU A 94 0.94 2.10 6.23
C LEU A 94 1.02 3.62 6.22
N VAL A 95 -0.07 4.28 5.82
CA VAL A 95 -0.28 5.71 6.03
C VAL A 95 -1.33 5.92 7.11
N VAL A 96 -0.98 6.70 8.13
CA VAL A 96 -1.82 7.00 9.28
C VAL A 96 -2.38 8.41 9.12
N LEU A 97 -3.70 8.55 8.93
CA LEU A 97 -4.39 9.82 9.09
C LEU A 97 -4.66 10.03 10.57
N ALA A 98 -3.90 10.92 11.21
CA ALA A 98 -3.98 11.12 12.66
C ALA A 98 -4.59 12.48 13.01
N ALA A 99 -5.60 12.46 13.86
CA ALA A 99 -6.11 13.61 14.59
C ALA A 99 -5.65 13.50 16.06
N PRO A 100 -4.39 13.88 16.38
CA PRO A 100 -3.83 13.77 17.73
C PRO A 100 -4.62 14.59 18.75
N LEU A 101 -4.65 14.18 20.02
CA LEU A 101 -5.35 14.95 21.06
C LEU A 101 -4.58 16.22 21.48
N GLU A 102 -3.27 16.24 21.22
CA GLU A 102 -2.40 17.38 21.46
C GLU A 102 -2.12 18.11 20.14
N ASP A 103 -1.88 19.42 20.25
CA ASP A 103 -1.55 20.25 19.11
C ASP A 103 -0.07 20.11 18.75
N PHE A 104 0.18 19.54 17.56
CA PHE A 104 1.52 19.40 17.01
C PHE A 104 1.61 20.17 15.69
N PRO A 105 2.63 21.02 15.49
CA PRO A 105 2.75 21.83 14.28
C PRO A 105 3.20 21.03 13.04
N ASN A 106 3.75 19.83 13.23
CA ASN A 106 4.23 19.01 12.13
C ASN A 106 3.07 18.43 11.32
N HIS A 107 3.10 18.61 10.00
CA HIS A 107 2.12 18.03 9.07
C HIS A 107 2.22 16.51 8.95
N GLY A 108 3.35 15.94 9.32
CA GLY A 108 3.54 14.50 9.32
C GLY A 108 4.92 14.07 9.77
N ILE A 109 5.10 12.76 9.87
CA ILE A 109 6.37 12.09 10.16
C ILE A 109 6.51 10.85 9.28
N LEU A 110 7.75 10.45 9.01
CA LEU A 110 8.09 9.23 8.30
C LEU A 110 8.85 8.31 9.26
N MET A 111 8.45 7.03 9.32
CA MET A 111 9.12 5.97 10.07
C MET A 111 9.48 4.82 9.11
N PRO A 112 10.61 4.91 8.39
CA PRO A 112 10.98 3.94 7.36
C PRO A 112 11.12 2.50 7.88
N GLU A 113 11.68 2.33 9.08
CA GLU A 113 11.90 1.03 9.72
C GLU A 113 10.58 0.32 10.02
N ALA A 114 9.56 1.09 10.41
CA ALA A 114 8.20 0.63 10.66
C ALA A 114 7.33 0.59 9.39
N LYS A 115 7.88 0.98 8.22
CA LYS A 115 7.14 1.14 6.95
C LYS A 115 5.85 1.95 7.12
N THR A 116 5.90 2.94 8.01
CA THR A 116 4.73 3.73 8.40
C THR A 116 5.02 5.21 8.22
N ALA A 117 4.04 5.95 7.71
CA ALA A 117 4.06 7.41 7.70
C ALA A 117 2.79 7.91 8.37
N LEU A 118 2.88 9.03 9.07
CA LEU A 118 1.74 9.67 9.69
C LEU A 118 1.52 11.04 9.06
N VAL A 119 0.27 11.33 8.72
CA VAL A 119 -0.23 12.61 8.27
C VAL A 119 -1.09 13.19 9.39
N ASN A 120 -0.65 14.32 9.95
CA ASN A 120 -1.36 15.04 10.99
C ASN A 120 -2.49 15.84 10.36
N VAL A 121 -3.70 15.31 10.39
CA VAL A 121 -4.85 15.97 9.76
C VAL A 121 -5.28 17.21 10.53
N GLN A 122 -4.89 17.41 11.80
CA GLN A 122 -5.24 18.64 12.52
C GLN A 122 -4.38 19.81 12.06
N ALA A 123 -3.07 19.62 11.93
CA ALA A 123 -2.15 20.67 11.48
C ALA A 123 -2.43 21.12 10.03
N LEU A 124 -3.06 20.27 9.21
CA LEU A 124 -3.39 20.59 7.82
C LEU A 124 -4.68 21.42 7.66
N ARG A 125 -5.40 21.71 8.74
CA ARG A 125 -6.68 22.43 8.68
C ARG A 125 -6.45 23.90 8.28
N PRO A 126 -7.08 24.40 7.20
CA PRO A 126 -6.94 25.80 6.82
C PRO A 126 -7.64 26.72 7.82
N GLU A 127 -7.11 27.93 7.99
CA GLU A 127 -7.62 28.91 8.96
C GLU A 127 -9.06 29.34 8.68
N ASP A 128 -9.45 29.42 7.41
CA ASP A 128 -10.80 29.80 6.97
C ASP A 128 -11.82 28.66 7.03
N GLY A 129 -11.37 27.44 7.31
CA GLY A 129 -12.20 26.24 7.39
C GLY A 129 -12.68 25.71 6.04
N ASP A 130 -12.05 26.08 4.91
CA ASP A 130 -12.39 25.52 3.60
C ASP A 130 -12.18 23.99 3.58
N ALA A 131 -13.29 23.24 3.54
CA ALA A 131 -13.29 21.79 3.56
C ALA A 131 -12.63 21.16 2.31
N GLU A 132 -12.70 21.82 1.15
CA GLU A 132 -12.08 21.34 -0.08
C GLU A 132 -10.57 21.57 -0.05
N GLN A 133 -10.12 22.74 0.40
CA GLN A 133 -8.69 22.99 0.63
C GLN A 133 -8.14 22.00 1.65
N TYR A 134 -8.86 21.76 2.75
CA TYR A 134 -8.50 20.79 3.78
C TYR A 134 -8.30 19.39 3.21
N GLY A 135 -9.27 18.88 2.45
CA GLY A 135 -9.17 17.58 1.78
C GLY A 135 -7.96 17.49 0.85
N ARG A 136 -7.69 18.54 0.07
CA ARG A 136 -6.54 18.58 -0.86
C ARG A 136 -5.19 18.63 -0.16
N ARG A 137 -5.07 19.26 1.00
CA ARG A 137 -3.84 19.26 1.81
C ARG A 137 -3.53 17.85 2.31
N ILE A 138 -4.54 17.12 2.81
CA ILE A 138 -4.38 15.74 3.27
C ILE A 138 -4.01 14.80 2.12
N GLU A 139 -4.68 14.91 0.97
CA GLU A 139 -4.36 14.12 -0.21
C GLU A 139 -2.90 14.31 -0.65
N ARG A 140 -2.40 15.55 -0.67
CA ARG A 140 -1.00 15.86 -1.00
C ARG A 140 -0.01 15.18 -0.06
N GLU A 141 -0.27 15.22 1.23
CA GLU A 141 0.61 14.63 2.23
C GLU A 141 0.53 13.11 2.24
N VAL A 142 -0.64 12.52 1.98
CA VAL A 142 -0.76 11.08 1.75
C VAL A 142 0.02 10.64 0.52
N MET A 143 -0.12 11.35 -0.60
CA MET A 143 0.65 11.04 -1.81
C MET A 143 2.15 11.16 -1.55
N MET A 144 2.62 12.23 -0.89
CA MET A 144 4.04 12.35 -0.54
C MET A 144 4.50 11.18 0.37
N SER A 145 3.72 10.85 1.40
CA SER A 145 4.00 9.77 2.34
C SER A 145 4.10 8.41 1.66
N ILE A 146 3.17 8.07 0.76
CA ILE A 146 3.21 6.82 -0.02
C ILE A 146 4.49 6.75 -0.84
N GLY A 147 4.86 7.84 -1.51
CA GLY A 147 6.05 7.91 -2.34
C GLY A 147 7.30 7.63 -1.52
N LEU A 148 7.46 8.33 -0.40
CA LEU A 148 8.58 8.14 0.52
C LEU A 148 8.64 6.70 1.06
N LEU A 149 7.52 6.12 1.47
CA LEU A 149 7.43 4.74 1.97
C LEU A 149 7.78 3.69 0.91
N LEU A 150 7.44 3.96 -0.35
CA LEU A 150 7.78 3.08 -1.46
C LEU A 150 9.25 3.24 -1.90
N GLY A 151 9.95 4.28 -1.44
CA GLY A 151 11.36 4.55 -1.73
C GLY A 151 11.60 5.62 -2.79
N LEU A 152 10.58 6.43 -3.09
CA LEU A 152 10.73 7.59 -3.97
C LEU A 152 11.39 8.75 -3.21
N GLU A 153 12.32 9.42 -3.88
CA GLU A 153 12.99 10.60 -3.34
C GLU A 153 12.20 11.89 -3.63
N PRO A 154 12.44 12.97 -2.86
CA PRO A 154 11.90 14.29 -3.15
C PRO A 154 12.13 14.73 -4.60
N CYS A 155 11.11 15.35 -5.20
CA CYS A 155 11.14 15.79 -6.59
C CYS A 155 11.38 17.30 -6.65
N PRO A 156 12.26 17.81 -7.55
CA PRO A 156 12.46 19.26 -7.70
C PRO A 156 11.31 19.97 -8.44
N ASN A 157 10.36 19.23 -9.03
CA ASN A 157 9.25 19.82 -9.78
C ASN A 157 8.14 20.28 -8.81
N PRO A 158 7.83 21.59 -8.68
CA PRO A 158 6.80 22.09 -7.77
C PRO A 158 5.38 21.61 -8.10
N GLN A 159 5.14 21.14 -9.32
CA GLN A 159 3.87 20.55 -9.72
C GLN A 159 3.75 19.05 -9.38
N CYS A 160 4.71 18.50 -8.63
CA CYS A 160 4.71 17.10 -8.18
C CYS A 160 4.38 17.01 -6.68
N ALA A 161 3.61 16.00 -6.29
CA ALA A 161 3.31 15.73 -4.87
C ALA A 161 4.56 15.47 -4.00
N MET A 162 5.67 15.02 -4.62
CA MET A 162 6.97 14.79 -3.96
C MET A 162 7.82 16.05 -3.79
N TRP A 163 7.34 17.23 -4.19
CA TRP A 163 8.06 18.47 -3.93
C TRP A 163 7.97 18.85 -2.46
N ILE A 164 9.13 19.19 -1.88
CA ILE A 164 9.23 19.65 -0.50
C ILE A 164 8.76 21.09 -0.45
N TYR A 165 7.89 21.38 0.51
CA TYR A 165 7.38 22.70 0.82
C TYR A 165 7.80 23.08 2.25
N ALA A 166 7.85 24.37 2.53
CA ALA A 166 8.16 24.94 3.83
C ALA A 166 6.96 25.67 4.45
N THR A 167 5.97 26.07 3.65
CA THR A 167 4.79 26.81 4.11
C THR A 167 3.50 26.22 3.58
N ASP A 168 2.38 26.60 4.21
CA ASP A 168 1.04 26.24 3.79
C ASP A 168 0.70 26.73 2.37
N GLU A 169 1.16 27.93 2.01
CA GLU A 169 0.97 28.48 0.67
C GLU A 169 1.71 27.64 -0.39
N GLU A 170 2.91 27.15 -0.06
CA GLU A 170 3.67 26.25 -0.91
C GLU A 170 3.02 24.87 -1.01
N LEU A 171 2.48 24.33 0.09
CA LEU A 171 1.68 23.11 0.09
C LEU A 171 0.44 23.26 -0.81
N ASP A 172 -0.24 24.40 -0.75
CA ASP A 172 -1.42 24.66 -1.55
C ASP A 172 -1.10 24.87 -3.03
N ALA A 173 0.08 25.44 -3.32
CA ALA A 173 0.59 25.64 -4.67
C ALA A 173 1.14 24.36 -5.32
N LYS A 174 1.62 23.39 -4.53
CA LYS A 174 2.19 22.15 -5.09
C LYS A 174 1.14 21.25 -5.74
N GLY A 175 1.60 20.43 -6.67
CA GLY A 175 0.74 19.43 -7.32
C GLY A 175 0.18 18.40 -6.35
N ARG A 176 -1.07 17.98 -6.56
CA ARG A 176 -1.71 16.88 -5.81
C ARG A 176 -1.23 15.51 -6.26
N ASN A 177 -0.87 15.38 -7.52
CA ASN A 177 -0.42 14.14 -8.15
C ASN A 177 1.10 14.13 -8.37
N TYR A 178 1.64 12.95 -8.63
CA TYR A 178 3.00 12.83 -9.12
C TYR A 178 3.12 13.37 -10.55
N CYS A 179 4.28 13.96 -10.86
CA CYS A 179 4.63 14.20 -12.25
C CYS A 179 4.83 12.85 -12.98
N PRO A 180 4.71 12.81 -14.32
CA PRO A 180 4.77 11.54 -15.06
C PRO A 180 6.01 10.67 -14.74
N PRO A 181 7.23 11.23 -14.60
CA PRO A 181 8.40 10.43 -14.20
C PRO A 181 8.31 9.84 -12.79
N CYS A 182 7.73 10.57 -11.82
CA CYS A 182 7.56 10.08 -10.45
C CYS A 182 6.46 9.01 -10.38
N LEU A 183 5.40 9.13 -11.19
CA LEU A 183 4.33 8.14 -11.28
C LEU A 183 4.83 6.80 -11.82
N ASP A 184 5.61 6.81 -12.91
CA ASP A 184 6.22 5.59 -13.44
C ASP A 184 7.17 4.93 -12.41
N ARG A 185 8.01 5.74 -11.75
CA ARG A 185 8.93 5.24 -10.71
C ARG A 185 8.20 4.63 -9.51
N VAL A 186 7.17 5.30 -8.97
CA VAL A 186 6.45 4.78 -7.80
C VAL A 186 5.67 3.50 -8.12
N GLN A 187 5.14 3.38 -9.34
CA GLN A 187 4.46 2.17 -9.79
C GLN A 187 5.44 0.99 -9.86
N LYS A 188 6.63 1.21 -10.45
CA LYS A 188 7.72 0.20 -10.46
C LYS A 188 8.14 -0.22 -9.05
N LEU A 189 8.38 0.74 -8.16
CA LEU A 189 8.70 0.47 -6.76
C LEU A 189 7.58 -0.31 -6.04
N GLY A 190 6.32 -0.04 -6.38
CA GLY A 190 5.17 -0.78 -5.90
C GLY A 190 5.17 -2.24 -6.36
N LEU A 191 5.39 -2.46 -7.66
CA LEU A 191 5.47 -3.80 -8.26
C LEU A 191 6.63 -4.61 -7.67
N GLU A 192 7.80 -4.00 -7.47
CA GLU A 192 8.97 -4.63 -6.82
C GLU A 192 8.66 -5.09 -5.38
N LYS A 193 7.71 -4.43 -4.70
CA LYS A 193 7.22 -4.81 -3.37
C LYS A 193 6.04 -5.78 -3.40
N GLY A 194 5.69 -6.28 -4.58
CA GLY A 194 4.64 -7.28 -4.80
C GLY A 194 3.22 -6.71 -4.88
N LEU A 195 3.05 -5.40 -5.06
CA LEU A 195 1.76 -4.84 -5.45
C LEU A 195 1.43 -5.24 -6.90
N THR A 196 0.16 -5.17 -7.25
CA THR A 196 -0.33 -5.28 -8.63
C THR A 196 -0.83 -3.93 -9.11
N LEU A 197 -1.00 -3.76 -10.42
CA LEU A 197 -1.69 -2.59 -10.96
C LEU A 197 -3.19 -2.79 -10.92
N VAL A 198 -3.93 -1.74 -10.59
CA VAL A 198 -5.39 -1.73 -10.67
C VAL A 198 -5.78 -1.59 -12.15
N ALA A 199 -6.29 -2.68 -12.74
CA ALA A 199 -6.51 -2.81 -14.19
C ALA A 199 -7.39 -1.71 -14.79
N ASP A 200 -8.37 -1.22 -14.04
CA ASP A 200 -9.32 -0.20 -14.49
C ASP A 200 -8.83 1.25 -14.24
N SER A 201 -7.61 1.44 -13.75
CA SER A 201 -7.08 2.79 -13.51
C SER A 201 -6.71 3.49 -14.83
N PRO A 202 -7.12 4.76 -15.03
CA PRO A 202 -6.70 5.54 -16.20
C PRO A 202 -5.19 5.85 -16.20
N PHE A 203 -4.49 5.56 -15.10
CA PHE A 203 -3.06 5.73 -14.94
C PHE A 203 -2.28 4.40 -15.00
N ALA A 204 -2.96 3.29 -15.29
CA ALA A 204 -2.28 2.04 -15.58
C ALA A 204 -1.56 2.14 -16.94
N PRO A 205 -0.28 1.73 -17.04
CA PRO A 205 0.39 1.62 -18.33
C PRO A 205 -0.38 0.65 -19.26
N PRO A 206 -0.37 0.87 -20.59
CA PRO A 206 -0.99 -0.04 -21.53
C PRO A 206 -0.39 -1.44 -21.40
N LEU A 207 -1.24 -2.47 -21.30
CA LEU A 207 -0.84 -3.86 -21.07
C LEU A 207 0.07 -4.45 -22.17
N ASP A 208 0.11 -3.83 -23.35
CA ASP A 208 0.76 -4.35 -24.55
C ASP A 208 2.11 -3.68 -24.89
N GLU A 209 2.54 -2.68 -24.11
CA GLU A 209 3.85 -2.05 -24.34
C GLU A 209 4.93 -2.76 -23.51
N PRO A 210 5.92 -3.42 -24.14
CA PRO A 210 7.04 -3.99 -23.40
C PRO A 210 7.72 -2.87 -22.62
N MET A 211 7.91 -3.08 -21.31
CA MET A 211 8.62 -2.12 -20.48
C MET A 211 9.95 -1.77 -21.15
N PRO A 212 10.26 -0.46 -21.37
CA PRO A 212 11.51 -0.08 -22.00
C PRO A 212 12.68 -0.66 -21.21
N GLU A 213 13.49 -1.48 -21.89
CA GLU A 213 14.65 -2.20 -21.33
C GLU A 213 15.72 -1.25 -20.74
N GLU A 214 15.64 0.04 -21.08
CA GLU A 214 16.59 1.10 -20.72
C GLU A 214 16.50 1.60 -19.26
N LEU A 215 15.58 1.06 -18.45
CA LEU A 215 15.43 1.41 -17.02
C LEU A 215 15.86 0.28 -16.07
N ALA A 216 16.46 -0.80 -16.57
CA ALA A 216 17.16 -1.74 -15.72
C ALA A 216 18.32 -1.01 -15.01
N PRO A 217 18.45 -1.10 -13.67
CA PRO A 217 19.58 -0.49 -12.98
C PRO A 217 20.87 -1.01 -13.62
N ALA A 218 21.74 -0.08 -14.03
CA ALA A 218 23.04 -0.42 -14.56
C ALA A 218 23.69 -1.43 -13.61
N ALA A 219 23.96 -2.63 -14.12
CA ALA A 219 24.71 -3.63 -13.38
C ALA A 219 26.01 -2.96 -12.93
N GLN A 220 26.14 -2.76 -11.61
CA GLN A 220 27.34 -2.15 -11.04
C GLN A 220 28.52 -3.09 -11.30
N PRO A 221 29.70 -2.57 -11.68
CA PRO A 221 30.88 -3.37 -11.98
C PRO A 221 31.44 -4.09 -10.75
#